data_AF-A0A7Y9AUY6-F1
#
_entry.id   AF-A0A7Y9AUY6-F1
#
_cell.length_a   1.000
_cell.length_b   1.000
_cell.length_c   1.000
_cell.angle_alpha   90.00
_cell.angle_beta   90.00
_cell.angle_gamma   90.00
#
_symmetry.space_group_name_H-M   'P 1'
#
loop_
_entity.id
_entity.type
_entity.pdbx_description
1 polymer ?
#
loop_
_entity_poly.entity_id
_entity_poly.type
_entity_poly.pdbx_seq_one_letter_code
_entity_poly.pdbx_strand_id
1 'polypeptide(L)'
;MRGRRRREQQPTGDVVTLEVSADDPTPGWVLVPLDDEVPAHEWALAVHRFLAEEVELAGGTVDHDAVTRAAQRLADVTVQARDLLRGRGGFAHAWVPDPAEPLPLWLDVVARPEDGFTEWAERLFAEGFAQADPHCEVTDVDLPAGPSVRVRSVVVPDEPGVPATEAVDVLVRPPGVPGRVVLSSRWVDLARGDELAAVVDRYARTVRVRAVRPQDGDAAGSSSAGGPGA
;
A
#
# COMPACT_ATOMS: atom_id res chain seq x y z
N MET A 1 10.16 40.70 42.28
CA MET A 1 10.64 39.56 41.45
C MET A 1 9.66 39.36 40.30
N ARG A 2 10.05 39.71 39.07
CA ARG A 2 9.23 39.50 37.86
C ARG A 2 9.79 38.30 37.09
N GLY A 3 9.02 37.22 37.04
CA GLY A 3 9.40 35.99 36.34
C GLY A 3 9.46 36.19 34.83
N ARG A 4 10.63 35.94 34.25
CA ARG A 4 10.82 35.87 32.80
C ARG A 4 10.07 34.64 32.27
N ARG A 5 9.02 34.85 31.47
CA ARG A 5 8.41 33.78 30.67
C ARG A 5 9.40 33.39 29.58
N ARG A 6 9.94 32.18 29.68
CA ARG A 6 10.71 31.53 28.62
C ARG A 6 9.72 31.23 27.48
N ARG A 7 9.78 31.98 26.39
CA ARG A 7 9.16 31.56 25.12
C ARG A 7 9.95 30.35 24.66
N GLU A 8 9.39 29.16 24.81
CA GLU A 8 9.84 27.99 24.06
C GLU A 8 9.60 28.32 22.58
N GLN A 9 10.70 28.48 21.85
CA GLN A 9 10.66 28.48 20.39
C GLN A 9 10.23 27.07 20.00
N GLN A 10 8.99 26.92 19.54
CA GLN A 10 8.61 25.74 18.77
C GLN A 10 9.57 25.65 17.59
N PRO A 11 10.28 24.53 17.40
CA PRO A 11 11.06 24.34 16.20
C PRO A 11 10.09 24.35 15.02
N THR A 12 10.12 25.41 14.23
CA THR A 12 9.69 25.38 12.82
C THR A 12 10.68 24.51 12.07
N GLY A 13 10.63 23.20 12.33
CA GLY A 13 11.29 22.21 11.51
C GLY A 13 10.51 22.14 10.20
N ASP A 14 11.21 22.25 9.08
CA ASP A 14 10.66 21.94 7.76
C ASP A 14 9.99 20.56 7.84
N VAL A 15 8.66 20.52 7.80
CA VAL A 15 7.91 19.27 7.82
C VAL A 15 8.15 18.60 6.48
N VAL A 16 9.05 17.63 6.44
CA VAL A 16 9.28 16.81 5.25
C VAL A 16 8.19 15.74 5.20
N THR A 17 7.42 15.71 4.13
CA THR A 17 6.46 14.64 3.85
C THR A 17 7.09 13.60 2.94
N LEU A 18 6.80 12.32 3.19
CA LEU A 18 7.13 11.24 2.26
C LEU A 18 5.99 11.12 1.25
N GLU A 19 6.29 11.37 -0.01
CA GLU A 19 5.39 10.99 -1.09
C GLU A 19 5.86 9.67 -1.67
N VAL A 20 4.91 8.74 -1.80
CA VAL A 20 5.13 7.43 -2.37
C VAL A 20 4.28 7.30 -3.62
N SER A 21 4.92 6.96 -4.73
CA SER A 21 4.26 6.58 -5.97
C SER A 21 4.60 5.12 -6.29
N ALA A 22 3.69 4.46 -7.00
CA ALA A 22 3.99 3.22 -7.70
C ALA A 22 3.92 3.54 -9.19
N ASP A 23 5.07 3.53 -9.86
CA ASP A 23 5.13 3.84 -11.29
C ASP A 23 4.54 2.64 -12.06
N ASP A 24 3.39 2.85 -12.71
CA ASP A 24 2.70 1.88 -13.59
C ASP A 24 2.74 0.44 -13.05
N PRO A 25 1.98 0.14 -11.98
CA PRO A 25 1.99 -1.21 -11.41
C PRO A 25 1.55 -2.20 -12.49
N THR A 26 2.24 -3.34 -12.57
CA THR A 26 1.96 -4.47 -13.49
C THR A 26 0.45 -4.64 -13.76
N PRO A 27 0.02 -4.97 -14.99
CA PRO A 27 -1.41 -5.16 -15.29
C PRO A 27 -2.13 -6.00 -14.23
N GLY A 28 -3.33 -5.54 -13.84
CA GLY A 28 -4.17 -6.17 -12.83
C GLY A 28 -4.15 -5.50 -11.46
N TRP A 29 -3.28 -4.54 -11.17
CA TRP A 29 -3.38 -3.77 -9.92
C TRP A 29 -4.42 -2.65 -10.02
N VAL A 30 -5.31 -2.58 -9.03
CA VAL A 30 -6.32 -1.52 -8.90
C VAL A 30 -6.15 -0.77 -7.59
N LEU A 31 -6.22 0.56 -7.63
CA LEU A 31 -6.13 1.40 -6.43
C LEU A 31 -7.43 1.28 -5.62
N VAL A 32 -7.31 0.90 -4.35
CA VAL A 32 -8.45 0.73 -3.45
C VAL A 32 -8.89 2.09 -2.90
N PRO A 33 -10.16 2.49 -3.06
CA PRO A 33 -10.65 3.77 -2.56
C PRO A 33 -10.78 3.72 -1.03
N LEU A 34 -10.00 4.56 -0.36
CA LEU A 34 -10.01 4.67 1.11
C LEU A 34 -11.06 5.67 1.64
N ASP A 35 -11.75 6.38 0.76
CA ASP A 35 -12.84 7.29 1.13
C ASP A 35 -14.11 6.49 1.47
N ASP A 36 -14.64 6.72 2.68
CA ASP A 36 -15.86 6.07 3.18
C ASP A 36 -17.11 6.51 2.39
N GLU A 37 -17.07 7.65 1.67
CA GLU A 37 -18.16 8.10 0.79
C GLU A 37 -18.31 7.27 -0.48
N VAL A 38 -17.26 6.54 -0.89
CA VAL A 38 -17.31 5.65 -2.06
C VAL A 38 -17.93 4.30 -1.66
N PRO A 39 -19.09 3.89 -2.19
CA PRO A 39 -19.70 2.60 -1.83
C PRO A 39 -18.83 1.44 -2.32
N ALA A 40 -18.24 0.68 -1.40
CA ALA A 40 -17.22 -0.34 -1.71
C ALA A 40 -17.72 -1.41 -2.70
N HIS A 41 -18.97 -1.87 -2.55
CA HIS A 41 -19.55 -2.89 -3.44
C HIS A 41 -19.79 -2.36 -4.85
N GLU A 42 -20.30 -1.13 -4.99
CA GLU A 42 -20.56 -0.53 -6.31
C GLU A 42 -19.25 -0.27 -7.05
N TRP A 43 -18.24 0.24 -6.34
CA TRP A 43 -16.90 0.43 -6.90
C TRP A 43 -16.27 -0.90 -7.35
N ALA A 44 -16.29 -1.93 -6.49
CA ALA A 44 -15.71 -3.23 -6.82
C ALA A 44 -16.42 -3.87 -8.02
N LEU A 45 -17.74 -3.77 -8.10
CA LEU A 45 -18.51 -4.29 -9.23
C LEU A 45 -18.19 -3.54 -10.53
N ALA A 46 -18.01 -2.23 -10.48
CA ALA A 46 -17.58 -1.42 -11.62
C ALA A 46 -16.19 -1.85 -12.13
N VAL A 47 -15.23 -2.08 -11.22
CA VAL A 47 -13.89 -2.58 -11.57
C VAL A 47 -13.97 -3.92 -12.30
N HIS A 48 -14.67 -4.91 -11.73
CA HIS A 48 -14.73 -6.24 -12.35
C HIS A 48 -15.53 -6.25 -13.66
N ARG A 49 -16.56 -5.40 -13.81
CA ARG A 49 -17.30 -5.26 -15.08
C ARG A 49 -16.43 -4.65 -16.17
N PHE A 50 -15.68 -3.60 -15.85
CA PHE A 50 -14.74 -3.01 -16.80
C PHE A 50 -13.72 -4.03 -17.29
N LEU A 51 -13.13 -4.81 -16.38
CA LEU A 51 -12.19 -5.88 -16.73
C LEU A 51 -12.85 -6.99 -17.55
N ALA A 52 -14.09 -7.36 -17.24
CA ALA A 52 -14.85 -8.34 -18.02
C ALA A 52 -15.12 -7.86 -19.46
N GLU A 53 -15.49 -6.60 -19.62
CA GLU A 53 -15.71 -5.97 -20.93
C GLU A 53 -14.42 -6.02 -21.77
N GLU A 54 -13.24 -5.78 -21.19
CA GLU A 54 -11.97 -5.89 -21.90
C GLU A 54 -11.71 -7.33 -22.40
N VAL A 55 -12.01 -8.35 -21.59
CA VAL A 55 -11.87 -9.76 -21.99
C VAL A 55 -12.83 -10.10 -23.13
N GLU A 56 -14.09 -9.67 -23.06
CA GLU A 56 -15.09 -9.90 -24.11
C GLU A 56 -14.74 -9.18 -25.42
N LEU A 57 -14.24 -7.94 -25.34
CA LEU A 57 -13.75 -7.18 -26.50
C LEU A 57 -12.56 -7.87 -27.18
N ALA A 58 -11.71 -8.56 -26.40
CA ALA A 58 -10.63 -9.40 -26.91
C ALA A 58 -11.11 -10.76 -27.47
N GLY A 59 -12.42 -11.03 -27.47
CA GLY A 59 -13.03 -12.26 -27.98
C GLY A 59 -13.10 -13.41 -26.98
N GLY A 60 -12.85 -13.14 -25.68
CA GLY A 60 -13.00 -14.11 -24.60
C GLY A 60 -14.46 -14.32 -24.18
N THR A 61 -14.66 -15.17 -23.18
CA THR A 61 -15.98 -15.43 -22.57
C THR A 61 -15.86 -15.25 -21.06
N VAL A 62 -16.82 -14.56 -20.45
CA VAL A 62 -16.82 -14.27 -19.02
C VAL A 62 -18.09 -14.85 -18.36
N ASP A 63 -17.92 -15.47 -17.20
CA ASP A 63 -19.04 -15.80 -16.31
C ASP A 63 -19.39 -14.58 -15.44
N HIS A 64 -20.49 -13.88 -15.79
CA HIS A 64 -20.92 -12.69 -15.05
C HIS A 64 -21.40 -12.98 -13.61
N ASP A 65 -21.83 -14.20 -13.31
CA ASP A 65 -22.14 -14.58 -11.92
C ASP A 65 -20.85 -14.72 -11.11
N ALA A 66 -19.78 -15.24 -11.72
CA ALA A 66 -18.45 -15.27 -11.12
C ALA A 66 -17.89 -13.86 -10.90
N VAL A 67 -18.03 -12.96 -11.87
CA VAL A 67 -17.70 -11.53 -11.75
C VAL A 67 -18.37 -10.90 -10.53
N THR A 68 -19.66 -11.17 -10.33
CA THR A 68 -20.42 -10.63 -9.18
C THR A 68 -19.88 -11.17 -7.85
N ARG A 69 -19.52 -12.46 -7.78
CA ARG A 69 -18.92 -13.07 -6.58
C ARG A 69 -17.51 -12.52 -6.31
N ALA A 70 -16.70 -12.33 -7.35
CA ALA A 70 -15.36 -11.77 -7.23
C ALA A 70 -15.40 -10.31 -6.73
N ALA A 71 -16.33 -9.50 -7.26
CA ALA A 71 -16.57 -8.14 -6.80
C ALA A 71 -16.90 -8.04 -5.30
N GLN A 72 -17.66 -9.01 -4.76
CA GLN A 72 -17.94 -9.04 -3.32
C GLN A 72 -16.65 -9.20 -2.50
N ARG A 73 -15.70 -10.03 -2.94
CA ARG A 73 -14.42 -10.20 -2.23
C ARG A 73 -13.58 -8.93 -2.26
N LEU A 74 -13.53 -8.24 -3.40
CA LEU A 74 -12.84 -6.96 -3.52
C LEU A 74 -13.50 -5.87 -2.65
N ALA A 75 -14.84 -5.88 -2.54
CA ALA A 75 -15.56 -4.99 -1.63
C ALA A 75 -15.20 -5.25 -0.15
N ASP A 76 -15.15 -6.51 0.27
CA ASP A 76 -14.75 -6.89 1.64
C ASP A 76 -13.33 -6.42 1.96
N VAL A 77 -12.40 -6.60 1.01
CA VAL A 77 -11.02 -6.10 1.14
C VAL A 77 -10.96 -4.58 1.21
N THR A 78 -11.79 -3.88 0.43
CA THR A 78 -11.87 -2.41 0.46
C THR A 78 -12.28 -1.91 1.84
N VAL A 79 -13.26 -2.55 2.47
CA VAL A 79 -13.67 -2.21 3.84
C VAL A 79 -12.53 -2.46 4.84
N GLN A 80 -11.86 -3.61 4.73
CA GLN A 80 -10.70 -3.92 5.59
C GLN A 80 -9.55 -2.92 5.41
N ALA A 81 -9.26 -2.50 4.17
CA ALA A 81 -8.27 -1.49 3.83
C ALA A 81 -8.57 -0.16 4.51
N ARG A 82 -9.82 0.30 4.40
CA ARG A 82 -10.28 1.53 5.03
C ARG A 82 -10.08 1.47 6.53
N ASP A 83 -10.54 0.41 7.18
CA ASP A 83 -10.43 0.27 8.62
C ASP A 83 -8.97 0.21 9.09
N LEU A 84 -8.11 -0.52 8.36
CA LEU A 84 -6.70 -0.64 8.68
C LEU A 84 -5.95 0.68 8.52
N LEU A 85 -6.23 1.42 7.44
CA LEU A 85 -5.52 2.65 7.09
C LEU A 85 -6.18 3.93 7.63
N ARG A 86 -7.35 3.83 8.29
CA ARG A 86 -8.07 4.98 8.86
C ARG A 86 -7.19 5.73 9.85
N GLY A 87 -6.91 7.00 9.55
CA GLY A 87 -6.02 7.86 10.36
C GLY A 87 -4.55 7.44 10.33
N ARG A 88 -4.20 6.37 9.58
CA ARG A 88 -2.82 5.89 9.44
C ARG A 88 -2.09 6.50 8.24
N GLY A 89 -2.82 7.05 7.27
CA GLY A 89 -2.24 7.50 6.00
C GLY A 89 -1.75 6.32 5.17
N GLY A 90 -1.36 6.58 3.92
CA GLY A 90 -0.98 5.56 2.95
C GLY A 90 -2.06 5.28 1.91
N PHE A 91 -1.88 4.19 1.17
CA PHE A 91 -2.80 3.72 0.15
C PHE A 91 -2.77 2.20 0.07
N ALA A 92 -3.78 1.60 -0.55
CA ALA A 92 -3.84 0.17 -0.79
C ALA A 92 -4.12 -0.15 -2.26
N HIS A 93 -3.55 -1.24 -2.75
CA HIS A 93 -3.86 -1.79 -4.07
C HIS A 93 -4.36 -3.22 -3.94
N ALA A 94 -5.28 -3.62 -4.82
CA ALA A 94 -5.75 -4.98 -4.95
C ALA A 94 -5.30 -5.56 -6.29
N TRP A 95 -4.86 -6.81 -6.32
CA TRP A 95 -4.42 -7.47 -7.56
C TRP A 95 -5.55 -8.34 -8.12
N VAL A 96 -6.15 -7.88 -9.21
CA VAL A 96 -7.25 -8.50 -9.95
C VAL A 96 -6.75 -8.94 -11.34
N PRO A 97 -6.07 -10.08 -11.45
CA PRO A 97 -5.54 -10.56 -12.73
C PRO A 97 -6.62 -11.10 -13.68
N ASP A 98 -7.77 -11.51 -13.13
CA ASP A 98 -8.91 -12.05 -13.87
C ASP A 98 -10.22 -11.47 -13.31
N PRO A 99 -11.15 -11.00 -14.15
CA PRO A 99 -12.40 -10.39 -13.70
C PRO A 99 -13.37 -11.37 -13.01
N ALA A 100 -13.26 -12.67 -13.26
CA ALA A 100 -14.13 -13.72 -12.72
C ALA A 100 -13.50 -14.48 -11.55
N GLU A 101 -12.19 -14.36 -11.33
CA GLU A 101 -11.53 -15.00 -10.19
C GLU A 101 -11.62 -14.16 -8.91
N PRO A 102 -11.82 -14.79 -7.73
CA PRO A 102 -11.73 -14.12 -6.45
C PRO A 102 -10.36 -13.48 -6.25
N LEU A 103 -10.34 -12.29 -5.64
CA LEU A 103 -9.12 -11.56 -5.33
C LEU A 103 -8.13 -12.44 -4.54
N PRO A 104 -6.95 -12.74 -5.09
CA PRO A 104 -5.96 -13.55 -4.38
C PRO A 104 -5.08 -12.71 -3.46
N LEU A 105 -5.01 -11.38 -3.65
CA LEU A 105 -3.99 -10.54 -3.03
C LEU A 105 -4.42 -9.07 -2.93
N TRP A 106 -4.05 -8.42 -1.84
CA TRP A 106 -4.02 -6.97 -1.72
C TRP A 106 -2.80 -6.51 -0.92
N LEU A 107 -2.40 -5.26 -1.12
CA LEU A 107 -1.15 -4.71 -0.63
C LEU A 107 -1.41 -3.32 -0.04
N ASP A 108 -1.08 -3.16 1.23
CA ASP A 108 -1.06 -1.88 1.93
C ASP A 108 0.32 -1.23 1.81
N VAL A 109 0.36 0.08 1.60
CA VAL A 109 1.59 0.87 1.59
C VAL A 109 1.46 2.04 2.55
N VAL A 110 2.26 2.02 3.62
CA VAL A 110 2.30 3.06 4.64
C VAL A 110 3.69 3.69 4.66
N ALA A 111 3.74 5.02 4.52
CA ALA A 111 4.99 5.78 4.53
C ALA A 111 4.91 6.95 5.49
N ARG A 112 5.90 7.04 6.38
CA ARG A 112 5.87 7.99 7.48
C ARG A 112 7.27 8.49 7.87
N PRO A 113 7.48 9.82 7.92
CA PRO A 113 8.74 10.42 8.37
C PRO A 113 8.92 10.40 9.90
N GLU A 114 7.87 10.12 10.68
CA GLU A 114 7.90 10.25 12.13
C GLU A 114 8.82 9.21 12.80
N ASP A 115 9.63 9.67 13.76
CA ASP A 115 10.59 8.83 14.50
C ASP A 115 9.91 7.63 15.16
N GLY A 116 8.73 7.83 15.78
CA GLY A 116 7.99 6.75 16.42
C GLY A 116 7.53 5.65 15.45
N PHE A 117 7.20 5.99 14.19
CA PHE A 117 6.90 5.00 13.17
C PHE A 117 8.17 4.29 12.70
N THR A 118 9.25 5.05 12.51
CA THR A 118 10.56 4.51 12.12
C THR A 118 11.06 3.48 13.13
N GLU A 119 11.07 3.81 14.42
CA GLU A 119 11.47 2.90 15.50
C GLU A 119 10.58 1.66 15.57
N TRP A 120 9.26 1.84 15.42
CA TRP A 120 8.32 0.73 15.40
C TRP A 120 8.59 -0.22 14.23
N ALA A 121 8.75 0.31 13.02
CA ALA A 121 8.97 -0.48 11.81
C ALA A 121 10.31 -1.24 11.88
N GLU A 122 11.39 -0.58 12.33
CA GLU A 122 12.70 -1.22 12.51
C GLU A 122 12.63 -2.37 13.51
N ARG A 123 12.00 -2.15 14.68
CA ARG A 123 11.85 -3.20 15.70
C ARG A 123 10.99 -4.36 15.20
N LEU A 124 9.90 -4.07 14.49
CA LEU A 124 9.03 -5.10 13.92
C LEU A 124 9.81 -6.04 12.99
N PHE A 125 10.65 -5.48 12.10
CA PHE A 125 11.42 -6.26 11.13
C PHE A 125 12.69 -6.91 11.70
N ALA A 126 13.33 -6.30 12.70
CA ALA A 126 14.54 -6.85 13.32
C ALA A 126 14.23 -7.96 14.34
N GLU A 127 13.15 -7.80 15.11
CA GLU A 127 12.87 -8.65 16.27
C GLU A 127 11.47 -9.27 16.20
N GLY A 128 10.46 -8.47 15.84
CA GLY A 128 9.05 -8.87 15.91
C GLY A 128 8.75 -10.11 15.08
N PHE A 129 9.04 -10.09 13.78
CA PHE A 129 8.77 -11.23 12.91
C PHE A 129 9.62 -12.46 13.23
N ALA A 130 10.92 -12.26 13.48
CA ALA A 130 11.84 -13.37 13.75
C ALA A 130 11.52 -14.10 15.06
N GLN A 131 10.96 -13.42 16.06
CA GLN A 131 10.55 -14.02 17.33
C GLN A 131 9.16 -14.65 17.27
N ALA A 132 8.25 -14.09 16.44
CA ALA A 132 6.86 -14.51 16.39
C ALA A 132 6.62 -15.74 15.51
N ASP A 133 7.43 -15.94 14.47
CA ASP A 133 7.22 -17.02 13.50
C ASP A 133 8.54 -17.78 13.20
N PRO A 134 8.66 -19.06 13.59
CA PRO A 134 9.83 -19.88 13.28
C PRO A 134 9.97 -20.23 11.79
N HIS A 135 8.93 -20.01 10.98
CA HIS A 135 8.92 -20.21 9.53
C HIS A 135 9.20 -18.93 8.75
N CYS A 136 9.59 -17.86 9.44
CA CYS A 136 9.90 -16.57 8.84
C CYS A 136 11.19 -16.62 8.02
N GLU A 137 11.11 -16.22 6.75
CA GLU A 137 12.26 -15.97 5.88
C GLU A 137 12.54 -14.46 5.82
N VAL A 138 13.66 -14.05 6.40
CA VAL A 138 14.13 -12.65 6.38
C VAL A 138 15.25 -12.51 5.36
N THR A 139 15.13 -11.55 4.44
CA THR A 139 16.12 -11.31 3.37
C THR A 139 16.34 -9.81 3.18
N ASP A 140 17.60 -9.39 3.17
CA ASP A 140 17.97 -8.04 2.72
C ASP A 140 17.84 -7.95 1.20
N VAL A 141 17.15 -6.92 0.71
CA VAL A 141 16.93 -6.68 -0.72
C VAL A 141 17.14 -5.20 -1.06
N ASP A 142 17.72 -4.93 -2.23
CA ASP A 142 17.85 -3.57 -2.74
C ASP A 142 16.70 -3.25 -3.70
N LEU A 143 15.86 -2.30 -3.32
CA LEU A 143 14.78 -1.80 -4.17
C LEU A 143 15.15 -0.42 -4.73
N PRO A 144 14.53 0.00 -5.85
CA PRO A 144 14.77 1.35 -6.39
C PRO A 144 14.43 2.46 -5.39
N ALA A 145 13.51 2.20 -4.44
CA ALA A 145 13.17 3.12 -3.36
C ALA A 145 14.19 3.15 -2.21
N GLY A 146 15.14 2.20 -2.15
CA GLY A 146 16.20 2.15 -1.14
C GLY A 146 16.52 0.74 -0.61
N PRO A 147 17.55 0.61 0.25
CA PRO A 147 17.84 -0.61 0.97
C PRO A 147 16.63 -1.08 1.78
N SER A 148 16.32 -2.37 1.70
CA SER A 148 15.08 -2.91 2.24
C SER A 148 15.29 -4.25 2.94
N VAL A 149 14.39 -4.56 3.88
CA VAL A 149 14.27 -5.90 4.47
C VAL A 149 12.94 -6.47 4.02
N ARG A 150 12.99 -7.67 3.43
CA ARG A 150 11.83 -8.47 3.05
C ARG A 150 11.64 -9.58 4.07
N VAL A 151 10.41 -9.74 4.53
CA VAL A 151 9.99 -10.80 5.43
C VAL A 151 8.89 -11.58 4.75
N ARG A 152 9.01 -12.92 4.73
CA ARG A 152 7.93 -13.83 4.36
C ARG A 152 7.62 -14.71 5.56
N SER A 153 6.36 -14.78 5.96
CA SER A 153 5.95 -15.48 7.18
C SER A 153 4.66 -16.27 6.95
N VAL A 154 4.47 -17.36 7.70
CA VAL A 154 3.24 -18.16 7.71
C VAL A 154 2.69 -18.20 9.13
N VAL A 155 1.53 -17.57 9.34
CA VAL A 155 0.81 -17.59 10.60
C VAL A 155 -0.19 -18.74 10.59
N VAL A 156 -0.01 -19.70 11.49
CA VAL A 156 -0.97 -20.77 11.75
C VAL A 156 -1.72 -20.42 13.04
N PRO A 157 -3.03 -20.08 12.97
CA PRO A 157 -3.82 -19.79 14.16
C PRO A 157 -3.97 -21.02 15.06
N ASP A 158 -3.97 -20.82 16.37
CA ASP A 158 -4.27 -21.88 17.35
C ASP A 158 -5.74 -22.33 17.31
N GLU A 159 -6.63 -21.47 16.81
CA GLU A 159 -8.07 -21.71 16.76
C GLU A 159 -8.44 -22.68 15.61
N PRO A 160 -9.10 -23.82 15.91
CA PRO A 160 -9.51 -24.77 14.89
C PRO A 160 -10.44 -24.15 13.84
N GLY A 161 -10.16 -24.39 12.56
CA GLY A 161 -11.00 -23.93 11.46
C GLY A 161 -10.68 -22.53 10.95
N VAL A 162 -9.76 -21.79 11.59
CA VAL A 162 -9.20 -20.57 11.01
C VAL A 162 -8.06 -20.96 10.06
N PRO A 163 -8.08 -20.51 8.80
CA PRO A 163 -7.07 -20.88 7.82
C PRO A 163 -5.71 -20.27 8.18
N ALA A 164 -4.64 -21.02 7.91
CA ALA A 164 -3.29 -20.47 7.91
C ALA A 164 -3.20 -19.34 6.88
N THR A 165 -2.44 -18.30 7.23
CA THR A 165 -2.25 -17.11 6.41
C THR A 165 -0.76 -16.94 6.16
N GLU A 166 -0.40 -16.73 4.92
CA GLU A 166 0.96 -16.34 4.54
C GLU A 166 0.99 -14.83 4.27
N ALA A 167 2.13 -14.21 4.55
CA ALA A 167 2.34 -12.79 4.37
C ALA A 167 3.72 -12.49 3.78
N VAL A 168 3.79 -11.39 3.05
CA VAL A 168 5.03 -10.73 2.67
C VAL A 168 4.98 -9.28 3.12
N ASP A 169 5.98 -8.91 3.92
CA ASP A 169 6.19 -7.59 4.45
C ASP A 169 7.54 -7.04 3.97
N VAL A 170 7.58 -5.78 3.55
CA VAL A 170 8.80 -5.13 3.07
C VAL A 170 8.99 -3.79 3.76
N LEU A 171 10.10 -3.63 4.46
CA LEU A 171 10.54 -2.38 5.06
C LEU A 171 11.57 -1.73 4.14
N VAL A 172 11.25 -0.56 3.60
CA VAL A 172 12.17 0.25 2.79
C VAL A 172 12.76 1.38 3.63
N ARG A 173 14.06 1.63 3.45
CA ARG A 173 14.80 2.75 4.04
C ARG A 173 15.21 3.73 2.94
N PRO A 174 14.38 4.74 2.63
CA PRO A 174 14.67 5.66 1.53
C PRO A 174 15.98 6.44 1.76
N PRO A 175 16.91 6.48 0.79
CA PRO A 175 18.19 7.13 0.97
C PRO A 175 18.01 8.64 1.06
N GLY A 176 18.61 9.26 2.07
CA GLY A 176 18.61 10.72 2.24
C GLY A 176 17.27 11.32 2.66
N VAL A 177 16.28 10.49 3.01
CA VAL A 177 14.98 10.97 3.49
C VAL A 177 14.67 10.36 4.87
N PRO A 178 14.26 11.17 5.86
CA PRO A 178 13.82 10.63 7.14
C PRO A 178 12.53 9.82 6.96
N GLY A 179 12.40 8.72 7.71
CA GLY A 179 11.21 7.87 7.71
C GLY A 179 11.40 6.48 7.14
N ARG A 180 10.30 5.74 7.08
CA ARG A 180 10.23 4.37 6.55
C ARG A 180 9.00 4.20 5.67
N VAL A 181 9.10 3.25 4.75
CA VAL A 181 7.94 2.75 3.99
C VAL A 181 7.78 1.28 4.31
N VAL A 182 6.57 0.88 4.67
CA VAL A 182 6.19 -0.51 4.90
C VAL A 182 5.17 -0.91 3.85
N LEU A 183 5.47 -1.99 3.13
CA LEU A 183 4.54 -2.65 2.23
C LEU A 183 4.12 -3.96 2.91
N SER A 184 2.82 -4.23 2.99
CA SER A 184 2.31 -5.42 3.68
C SER A 184 1.24 -6.10 2.85
N SER A 185 1.36 -7.41 2.68
CA SER A 185 0.38 -8.24 1.97
C SER A 185 0.19 -9.57 2.66
N ARG A 186 -1.03 -10.12 2.56
CA ARG A 186 -1.42 -11.38 3.21
C ARG A 186 -2.45 -12.14 2.38
N TRP A 187 -2.35 -13.47 2.40
CA TRP A 187 -3.24 -14.38 1.67
C TRP A 187 -3.42 -15.72 2.39
N VAL A 188 -4.49 -16.44 2.06
CA VAL A 188 -4.83 -17.76 2.63
C VAL A 188 -4.53 -18.92 1.68
N ASP A 189 -4.30 -18.63 0.39
CA ASP A 189 -4.01 -19.64 -0.62
C ASP A 189 -2.51 -19.98 -0.65
N LEU A 190 -2.09 -20.84 0.29
CA LEU A 190 -0.68 -21.25 0.43
C LEU A 190 -0.15 -21.98 -0.80
N ALA A 191 -1.02 -22.60 -1.62
CA ALA A 191 -0.59 -23.30 -2.84
C ALA A 191 -0.08 -22.32 -3.91
N ARG A 192 -0.55 -21.07 -3.88
CA ARG A 192 -0.08 -19.98 -4.74
C ARG A 192 0.97 -19.08 -4.07
N GLY A 193 1.49 -19.46 -2.90
CA GLY A 193 2.36 -18.60 -2.09
C GLY A 193 3.54 -18.00 -2.85
N ASP A 194 4.28 -18.81 -3.61
CA ASP A 194 5.44 -18.33 -4.40
C ASP A 194 5.04 -17.38 -5.53
N GLU A 195 3.90 -17.63 -6.18
CA GLU A 195 3.34 -16.77 -7.22
C GLU A 195 2.96 -15.41 -6.64
N LEU A 196 2.22 -15.41 -5.53
CA LEU A 196 1.73 -14.21 -4.86
C LEU A 196 2.88 -13.40 -4.25
N ALA A 197 3.85 -14.06 -3.64
CA ALA A 197 5.09 -13.43 -3.18
C ALA A 197 5.83 -12.74 -4.33
N ALA A 198 5.94 -13.40 -5.49
CA ALA A 198 6.57 -12.80 -6.67
C ALA A 198 5.77 -11.60 -7.22
N VAL A 199 4.44 -11.60 -7.11
CA VAL A 199 3.58 -10.45 -7.46
C VAL A 199 3.89 -9.26 -6.54
N VAL A 200 3.96 -9.47 -5.22
CA VAL A 200 4.34 -8.44 -4.25
C VAL A 200 5.75 -7.91 -4.54
N ASP A 201 6.71 -8.79 -4.81
CA ASP A 201 8.09 -8.40 -5.12
C ASP A 201 8.21 -7.58 -6.40
N ARG A 202 7.35 -7.84 -7.41
CA ARG A 202 7.28 -7.00 -8.62
C ARG A 202 6.70 -5.63 -8.29
N TYR A 203 5.63 -5.57 -7.51
CA TYR A 203 5.05 -4.30 -7.07
C TYR A 203 6.06 -3.48 -6.26
N ALA A 204 6.77 -4.09 -5.31
CA ALA A 204 7.75 -3.38 -4.49
C ALA A 204 8.85 -2.69 -5.32
N ARG A 205 9.17 -3.23 -6.50
CA ARG A 205 10.13 -2.63 -7.45
C ARG A 205 9.56 -1.43 -8.23
N THR A 206 8.25 -1.24 -8.28
CA THR A 206 7.64 -0.04 -8.89
C THR A 206 7.52 1.13 -7.91
N VAL A 207 7.67 0.87 -6.61
CA VAL A 207 7.61 1.91 -5.59
C VAL A 207 8.76 2.89 -5.73
N ARG A 208 8.44 4.17 -5.64
CA ARG A 208 9.38 5.30 -5.54
C ARG A 208 9.00 6.14 -4.34
N VAL A 209 10.00 6.74 -3.72
CA VAL A 209 9.84 7.59 -2.54
C VAL A 209 10.58 8.89 -2.78
N ARG A 210 9.90 10.01 -2.53
CA ARG A 210 10.53 11.33 -2.53
C ARG A 210 10.15 12.13 -1.29
N ALA A 211 11.11 12.93 -0.85
CA ALA A 211 10.87 13.97 0.14
C ALA A 211 10.16 15.15 -0.54
N VAL A 212 9.05 15.61 0.03
CA VAL A 212 8.35 16.81 -0.44
C VAL A 212 8.36 17.83 0.66
N ARG A 213 8.69 19.08 0.31
CA ARG A 213 8.52 20.21 1.21
C ARG A 213 7.15 20.85 0.97
N PRO A 214 6.49 21.41 2.00
CA PRO A 214 5.18 22.03 1.87
C PRO A 214 5.12 23.18 0.84
N GLN A 215 6.26 23.77 0.47
CA GLN A 215 6.34 24.88 -0.49
C GLN A 215 6.39 24.44 -1.96
N ASP A 216 6.60 23.16 -2.25
CA ASP A 216 6.73 22.66 -3.63
C ASP A 216 5.37 22.40 -4.32
N GLY A 217 4.25 22.53 -3.59
CA GLY A 217 2.90 22.17 -4.05
C GLY A 217 2.11 23.26 -4.81
N ASP A 218 2.45 24.54 -4.67
CA ASP A 218 1.62 25.66 -5.19
C ASP A 218 2.18 26.38 -6.42
N ALA A 219 3.42 26.09 -6.84
CA ALA A 219 4.08 26.88 -7.90
C ALA A 219 3.74 26.45 -9.35
N ALA A 220 3.05 25.32 -9.55
CA ALA A 220 2.81 24.77 -10.89
C ALA A 220 1.54 25.32 -11.61
N GLY A 221 0.73 26.18 -10.98
CA GLY A 221 -0.62 26.49 -11.46
C GLY A 221 -0.93 27.93 -11.87
N SER A 222 -0.01 28.90 -11.81
CA SER A 222 -0.31 30.31 -12.11
C SER A 222 0.70 30.96 -13.05
N SER A 223 0.67 30.54 -14.32
CA SER A 223 1.14 31.39 -15.42
C SER A 223 0.15 31.30 -16.58
N SER A 224 -0.98 32.01 -16.45
CA SER A 224 -1.59 32.64 -17.62
C SER A 224 -1.44 34.14 -17.46
N ALA A 225 -0.49 34.66 -18.23
CA ALA A 225 -0.17 36.06 -18.34
C ALA A 225 -1.38 36.80 -18.93
N GLY A 226 -1.77 37.88 -18.27
CA GLY A 226 -2.62 38.90 -18.87
C GLY A 226 -1.94 39.49 -20.10
N GLY A 227 -2.70 39.58 -21.20
CA GLY A 227 -2.43 40.54 -22.26
C GLY A 227 -3.30 41.77 -22.06
N PRO A 228 -2.74 42.96 -21.75
CA PRO A 228 -3.40 44.22 -21.99
C PRO A 228 -3.06 44.66 -23.43
N GLY A 229 -4.06 45.02 -24.23
CA GLY A 229 -3.81 45.45 -25.59
C GLY A 229 -5.01 46.02 -26.33
N ALA A 230 -5.26 47.30 -26.05
CA ALA A 230 -5.99 48.31 -26.84
C ALA A 230 -7.50 48.13 -27.07
#